data_AF-R0ADV9-F1
#
_entry.id   AF-R0ADV9-F1
#
_cell.length_a   1.000
_cell.length_b   1.000
_cell.length_c   1.000
_cell.angle_alpha   90.00
_cell.angle_beta   90.00
_cell.angle_gamma   90.00
#
_symmetry.space_group_name_H-M   'P 1'
#
loop_
_entity.id
_entity.type
_entity.pdbx_description
1 polymer ?
#
loop_
_entity_poly.entity_id
_entity_poly.type
_entity_poly.pdbx_seq_one_letter_code
_entity_poly.pdbx_strand_id
1 'polypeptide(L)' 'MAATKKEEMVKFTLFWDGDRYKAPLFVGVNGKSYLIERGKEVEIPRSVYEVIMNSNDQTRVTEEVMEKAKQVELIQG' A
#
# COMPACT_ATOMS: atom_id res chain seq x y z
N MET A 1 -5.05 -9.82 31.16
CA MET A 1 -3.67 -9.90 30.64
C MET A 1 -3.75 -9.97 29.13
N ALA A 2 -3.42 -8.90 28.40
CA ALA A 2 -3.44 -8.90 26.95
C ALA A 2 -2.24 -9.73 26.47
N ALA A 3 -2.51 -10.91 25.91
CA ALA A 3 -1.48 -11.72 25.29
C ALA A 3 -0.92 -10.94 24.10
N THR A 4 0.30 -10.43 24.23
CA THR A 4 1.05 -9.85 23.12
C THR A 4 1.40 -11.00 22.18
N LYS A 5 0.47 -11.32 21.27
CA LYS A 5 0.76 -12.15 20.10
C LYS A 5 2.00 -11.55 19.46
N LYS A 6 3.10 -12.30 19.40
CA LYS A 6 4.30 -11.87 18.67
C LYS A 6 3.83 -11.60 17.23
N GLU A 7 3.85 -10.33 16.84
CA GLU A 7 3.54 -9.94 15.46
C GLU A 7 4.60 -10.57 14.55
N GLU A 8 4.15 -11.31 13.54
CA GLU A 8 5.03 -11.86 12.51
C GLU A 8 5.66 -10.69 11.75
N MET A 9 6.99 -10.68 11.67
CA MET A 9 7.74 -9.68 10.92
C MET A 9 8.04 -10.20 9.52
N VAL A 10 7.89 -9.36 8.52
CA VAL A 10 8.15 -9.68 7.12
C VAL A 10 9.11 -8.67 6.51
N LYS A 11 9.99 -9.16 5.63
CA LYS A 11 10.87 -8.32 4.83
C LYS A 11 10.10 -7.78 3.63
N PHE A 12 10.13 -6.48 3.44
CA PHE A 12 9.40 -5.80 2.39
C PHE A 12 10.24 -4.66 1.79
N THR A 13 10.16 -4.51 0.48
CA THR A 13 10.77 -3.38 -0.24
C THR A 13 9.68 -2.59 -0.94
N LEU A 14 9.51 -1.34 -0.53
CA LEU A 14 8.48 -0.47 -1.08
C LEU A 14 8.91 0.07 -2.45
N PHE A 15 8.10 -0.17 -3.48
CA PHE A 15 8.40 0.18 -4.88
C PHE A 15 8.70 1.67 -5.06
N TRP A 16 9.72 1.98 -5.88
CA TRP A 16 10.23 3.32 -6.16
C TRP A 16 10.44 3.47 -7.68
N ASP A 17 9.70 4.38 -8.31
CA ASP A 17 9.79 4.70 -9.74
C ASP A 17 10.57 6.00 -10.01
N GLY A 18 11.54 6.31 -9.14
CA GLY A 18 12.57 7.32 -9.39
C GLY A 18 12.15 8.78 -9.18
N ASP A 19 10.95 9.18 -9.62
CA ASP A 19 10.68 10.60 -9.85
C ASP A 19 9.40 11.17 -9.20
N ARG A 20 8.36 10.37 -8.92
CA ARG A 20 7.08 10.90 -8.37
C ARG A 20 6.84 10.63 -6.88
N TYR A 21 7.49 9.63 -6.29
CA TYR A 21 7.26 9.24 -4.89
C TYR A 21 8.56 9.11 -4.09
N LYS A 22 9.20 10.25 -3.79
CA LYS A 22 10.44 10.29 -2.96
C LYS A 22 10.16 10.32 -1.45
N ALA A 23 8.95 10.66 -1.03
CA ALA A 23 8.60 10.73 0.38
C ALA A 23 8.42 9.32 0.99
N PRO A 24 8.87 9.11 2.25
CA PRO A 24 8.61 7.88 2.98
C PRO A 24 7.10 7.64 3.16
N LEU A 25 6.68 6.38 3.17
CA LEU A 25 5.27 6.01 3.36
C LEU A 25 4.95 5.95 4.86
N PHE A 26 3.94 6.70 5.29
CA PHE A 26 3.41 6.63 6.64
C PHE A 26 2.23 5.65 6.70
N VAL A 27 2.26 4.69 7.62
CA VAL A 27 1.20 3.68 7.80
C VAL A 27 0.80 3.59 9.27
N GLY A 28 -0.50 3.72 9.55
CA GLY A 28 -1.08 3.54 10.88
C GLY A 28 -1.85 2.23 10.99
N VAL A 29 -1.51 1.38 11.96
CA VAL A 29 -2.20 0.11 12.24
C VAL A 29 -2.39 -0.05 13.75
N ASN A 30 -3.63 -0.25 14.20
CA ASN A 30 -3.98 -0.50 15.61
C ASN A 30 -3.36 0.52 16.60
N GLY A 31 -3.33 1.80 16.23
CA GLY A 31 -2.77 2.87 17.06
C GLY A 31 -1.24 2.97 17.07
N LYS A 32 -0.55 2.12 16.30
CA LYS A 32 0.90 2.24 16.04
C LYS A 32 1.12 2.87 14.66
N SER A 33 2.12 3.73 14.56
CA SER A 33 2.51 4.39 13.31
C SER A 33 3.88 3.91 12.86
N TYR A 34 4.02 3.67 11.56
CA TYR A 34 5.23 3.20 10.91
C TYR A 34 5.62 4.16 9.78
N LEU A 35 6.90 4.49 9.71
CA LEU A 35 7.47 5.26 8.61
C LEU A 35 8.39 4.36 7.81
N ILE A 36 8.03 4.11 6.56
CA ILE A 36 8.71 3.14 5.69
C ILE A 36 9.46 3.88 4.59
N GLU A 37 10.78 3.67 4.55
CA GLU A 37 11.65 4.21 3.50
C GLU A 37 11.45 3.44 2.19
N ARG A 38 11.44 4.17 1.07
CA ARG A 38 11.32 3.58 -0.27
C ARG A 38 12.68 3.11 -0.79
N GLY A 39 12.67 2.06 -1.61
CA GLY A 39 13.89 1.55 -2.25
C GLY A 39 14.87 0.83 -1.31
N LYS A 40 14.48 0.57 -0.06
CA LYS A 40 15.25 -0.25 0.89
C LYS A 40 14.42 -1.44 1.35
N GLU A 41 15.11 -2.54 1.63
CA GLU A 41 14.51 -3.67 2.35
C GLU A 41 14.33 -3.28 3.82
N VAL A 42 13.09 -3.31 4.29
CA VAL A 42 12.74 -3.04 5.69
C VAL A 42 12.01 -4.24 6.28
N GLU A 43 12.14 -4.41 7.59
CA GLU A 43 11.39 -5.42 8.34
C GLU A 43 10.19 -4.75 9.02
N ILE A 44 8.98 -5.17 8.66
CA ILE A 44 7.72 -4.59 9.15
C ILE A 44 6.77 -5.68 9.66
N PRO A 45 5.83 -5.37 10.56
CA PRO A 45 4.80 -6.33 10.95
C PRO A 45 3.95 -6.75 9.75
N ARG A 46 3.54 -8.02 9.72
CA ARG A 46 2.66 -8.57 8.67
C ARG A 46 1.37 -7.78 8.50
N SER A 47 0.80 -7.28 9.60
CA SER A 47 -0.39 -6.43 9.58
C SER A 47 -0.17 -5.12 8.81
N VAL A 48 1.04 -4.54 8.87
CA VAL A 48 1.41 -3.33 8.12
C VAL A 48 1.60 -3.68 6.64
N TYR A 49 2.24 -4.81 6.34
CA TYR A 49 2.40 -5.31 4.96
C TYR A 49 1.06 -5.55 4.27
N GLU A 50 0.11 -6.21 4.96
CA GLU A 50 -1.23 -6.47 4.44
C GLU A 50 -1.98 -5.16 4.11
N VAL A 51 -1.90 -4.16 4.98
CA VAL A 51 -2.50 -2.84 4.70
C VAL A 51 -1.90 -2.20 3.45
N ILE A 52 -0.58 -2.28 3.26
CA ILE A 52 0.10 -1.73 2.08
C ILE A 52 -0.36 -2.45 0.80
N MET A 53 -0.47 -3.78 0.85
CA MET A 53 -0.89 -4.58 -0.31
C MET A 53 -2.37 -4.36 -0.65
N ASN A 54 -3.25 -4.34 0.35
CA ASN A 54 -4.67 -4.05 0.16
C ASN A 54 -4.89 -2.64 -0.40
N SER A 55 -4.04 -1.67 -0.04
CA SER A 55 -4.08 -0.32 -0.62
C SER A 55 -3.64 -0.31 -2.08
N ASN A 56 -2.64 -1.11 -2.45
CA ASN A 56 -2.18 -1.20 -3.85
C ASN A 56 -3.22 -1.88 -4.75
N ASP A 57 -3.90 -2.92 -4.27
CA ASP A 57 -4.95 -3.59 -5.03
C ASP A 57 -6.15 -2.65 -5.30
N GLN A 58 -6.49 -1.77 -4.36
CA GLN A 58 -7.51 -0.74 -4.58
C GLN A 58 -7.09 0.31 -5.63
N THR A 59 -5.79 0.61 -5.74
CA THR A 59 -5.28 1.51 -6.78
C THR A 59 -5.43 0.90 -8.18
N ARG A 60 -5.18 -0.42 -8.35
CA ARG A 60 -5.41 -1.12 -9.63
C ARG A 60 -6.88 -1.16 -10.04
N VAL A 61 -7.78 -1.38 -9.08
CA VAL A 61 -9.22 -1.34 -9.34
C VAL A 61 -9.66 0.07 -9.75
N THR A 62 -9.03 1.11 -9.20
CA THR A 62 -9.36 2.50 -9.56
C THR A 62 -8.93 2.84 -10.99
N GLU A 63 -7.74 2.42 -11.43
CA GLU A 63 -7.29 2.62 -12.82
C GLU A 63 -8.18 1.88 -13.82
N GLU A 64 -8.54 0.61 -13.53
CA GLU A 64 -9.42 -0.19 -14.39
C GLU A 64 -10.86 0.36 -14.45
N VAL A 65 -11.39 0.88 -13.34
CA VAL A 65 -12.73 1.50 -13.31
C VAL A 65 -12.75 2.83 -14.06
N MET A 66 -11.70 3.66 -13.95
CA MET A 66 -11.59 4.92 -14.69
C MET A 66 -11.46 4.71 -16.20
N GLU A 67 -10.72 3.70 -16.64
CA GLU A 67 -10.65 3.34 -18.07
C GLU A 67 -11.99 2.79 -18.58
N LYS A 68 -12.70 1.97 -17.81
CA LYS A 68 -14.06 1.54 -18.19
C LYS A 68 -15.05 2.70 -18.24
N ALA A 69 -14.95 3.66 -17.32
CA ALA A 69 -15.82 4.85 -17.33
C ALA A 69 -15.64 5.69 -18.60
N LYS A 70 -14.40 5.91 -19.05
CA LYS A 70 -14.13 6.60 -20.34
C LYS A 70 -14.71 5.85 -21.54
N GLN A 71 -14.65 4.52 -21.54
CA GLN A 71 -15.17 3.71 -22.66
C GLN A 71 -16.70 3.75 -22.76
N VAL A 72 -17.42 3.93 -21.66
CA VAL A 72 -18.89 4.05 -21.68
C VAL A 72 -19.34 5.40 -22.26
N GLU A 73 -18.60 6.48 -22.01
CA GLU A 73 -18.90 7.82 -22.56
C GLU A 73 -18.77 7.88 -24.10
N LEU A 74 -17.86 7.11 -24.69
CA LEU A 74 -17.61 7.03 -26.13
C LEU A 74 -18.66 6.23 -26.91
N ILE A 75 -19.46 5.38 -26.25
CA ILE A 75 -20.49 4.55 -26.89
C ILE A 75 -21.86 5.25 -26.89
N GLN A 76 -22.02 6.32 -26.10
CA GLN A 76 -23.26 7.09 -25.98
C GLN A 76 -23.21 8.46 -26.67
N GLY A 77 -22.16 8.74 -27.44
CA GLY A 77 -21.99 9.96 -28.26
C GLY A 77 -22.34 9.73 -29.72
#